data_AF-A0A3B5LA05-F1
#
_entry.id   AF-A0A3B5LA05-F1
#
_cell.length_a   1.000
_cell.length_b   1.000
_cell.length_c   1.000
_cell.angle_alpha   90.00
_cell.angle_beta   90.00
_cell.angle_gamma   90.00
#
_symmetry.space_group_name_H-M   'P 1'
#
loop_
_entity.id
_entity.type
_entity.pdbx_description
1 polymer ?
#
loop_
_entity_poly.entity_id
_entity_poly.type
_entity_poly.pdbx_seq_one_letter_code
_entity_poly.pdbx_strand_id
1 'polypeptide(L)'
;MWLISITFLSIGYGDMVPHTYCGKGVCLLTGIMGAGCTALVVAVVARKSELTRAEKHVHNFMMDTQLYKKIKNTAANVLRETWLIYKNTKLVKKIDHGRVRQHQRKFLQAIHQLRRLKMEQRKLTDQANTVADLAKTQNMMYDLVLDLQHRTGELDRRIVALEEKLDSILIGVQSLPVVLSQAIAKLQKDFLDDLACRVHFLSSSLSSESKSCVVSFAACAEPLTRPHI
;
A
#
# COMPACT_ATOMS: atom_id res chain seq x y z
N MET A 1 34.50 -4.83 46.15
CA MET A 1 34.26 -5.45 44.82
C MET A 1 33.28 -6.62 44.89
N TRP A 2 33.40 -7.55 45.85
CA TRP A 2 32.52 -8.72 45.99
C TRP A 2 31.01 -8.40 46.09
N LEU A 3 30.63 -7.43 46.94
CA LEU A 3 29.22 -7.03 47.14
C LEU A 3 28.54 -6.58 45.83
N ILE A 4 29.25 -5.80 44.99
CA ILE A 4 28.75 -5.23 43.74
C ILE A 4 28.42 -6.35 42.73
N SER A 5 29.26 -7.38 42.62
CA SER A 5 29.04 -8.53 41.72
C SER A 5 27.82 -9.37 42.13
N ILE A 6 27.59 -9.57 43.43
CA ILE A 6 26.44 -10.34 43.95
C ILE A 6 25.13 -9.58 43.74
N THR A 7 25.14 -8.26 43.93
CA THR A 7 23.98 -7.40 43.65
C THR A 7 23.72 -7.27 42.15
N PHE A 8 24.75 -7.31 41.31
CA PHE A 8 24.60 -7.30 39.85
C PHE A 8 23.98 -8.60 39.32
N LEU A 9 24.31 -9.74 39.93
CA LEU A 9 23.68 -11.04 39.64
C LEU A 9 22.32 -11.24 40.32
N SER A 10 21.86 -10.26 41.11
CA SER A 10 20.60 -10.33 41.88
C SER A 10 20.49 -11.56 42.81
N ILE A 11 21.61 -12.10 43.32
CA ILE A 11 21.59 -13.26 44.25
C ILE A 11 21.27 -12.82 45.68
N GLY A 12 21.94 -11.77 46.17
CA GLY A 12 21.63 -11.12 47.45
C GLY A 12 21.71 -12.02 48.70
N TYR A 13 22.87 -12.62 48.99
CA TYR A 13 23.05 -13.50 50.17
C TYR A 13 22.73 -12.86 51.53
N GLY A 14 22.85 -11.53 51.67
CA GLY A 14 22.47 -10.79 52.89
C GLY A 14 23.52 -10.75 54.02
N ASP A 15 24.71 -11.33 53.82
CA ASP A 15 25.82 -11.34 54.78
C ASP A 15 26.40 -9.92 55.04
N MET A 16 26.61 -9.14 53.98
CA MET A 16 27.03 -7.74 54.07
C MET A 16 25.95 -6.81 53.52
N VAL A 17 25.54 -5.82 54.30
CA VAL A 17 24.54 -4.81 53.92
C VAL A 17 25.13 -3.41 54.05
N PRO A 18 25.02 -2.54 53.03
CA PRO A 18 25.50 -1.17 53.16
C PRO A 18 24.62 -0.39 54.17
N HIS A 19 25.21 0.02 55.29
CA HIS A 19 24.51 0.81 56.31
C HIS A 19 24.37 2.29 55.94
N THR A 20 25.27 2.83 55.10
CA THR A 20 25.23 4.22 54.63
C THR A 20 24.18 4.43 53.52
N TYR A 21 23.53 5.60 53.50
CA TYR A 21 22.57 5.97 52.44
C TYR A 21 23.20 5.98 51.05
N CYS A 22 24.44 6.43 50.91
CA CYS A 22 25.17 6.40 49.63
C CYS A 22 25.38 4.96 49.12
N GLY A 23 25.79 4.04 50.01
CA GLY A 23 25.96 2.62 49.65
C GLY A 23 24.66 1.92 49.26
N LYS A 24 23.53 2.29 49.90
CA LYS A 24 22.20 1.78 49.51
C LYS A 24 21.80 2.26 48.11
N GLY A 25 22.08 3.52 47.78
CA GLY A 25 21.84 4.06 46.43
C GLY A 25 22.67 3.36 45.35
N VAL A 26 23.97 3.15 45.60
CA VAL A 26 24.86 2.45 44.66
C VAL A 26 24.43 0.99 44.45
N CYS A 27 24.00 0.30 45.51
CA CYS A 27 23.46 -1.06 45.43
C CYS A 27 22.21 -1.14 44.54
N LEU A 28 21.25 -0.21 44.72
CA LEU A 28 20.04 -0.15 43.90
C LEU A 28 20.35 0.10 42.42
N LEU A 29 21.21 1.07 42.12
CA LEU A 29 21.61 1.37 40.74
C LEU A 29 22.31 0.18 40.07
N THR A 30 23.17 -0.50 40.82
CA THR A 30 23.86 -1.72 40.34
C THR A 30 22.87 -2.84 40.05
N GLY A 31 21.84 -3.03 40.89
CA GLY A 31 20.79 -4.02 40.68
C GLY A 31 19.94 -3.75 39.44
N ILE A 32 19.55 -2.48 39.22
CA ILE A 32 18.81 -2.08 38.00
C ILE A 32 19.65 -2.35 36.75
N MET A 33 20.94 -1.99 36.79
CA MET A 33 21.86 -2.22 35.66
C MET A 33 22.07 -3.72 35.40
N GLY A 34 22.22 -4.54 36.44
CA GLY A 34 22.35 -6.01 36.34
C GLY A 34 21.11 -6.69 35.77
N ALA A 35 19.92 -6.26 36.20
CA ALA A 35 18.66 -6.70 35.63
C ALA A 35 18.54 -6.30 34.14
N GLY A 36 18.93 -5.07 33.79
CA GLY A 36 18.97 -4.59 32.41
C GLY A 36 19.92 -5.41 31.52
N CYS A 37 21.13 -5.71 32.00
CA CYS A 37 22.08 -6.57 31.31
C CYS A 37 21.52 -7.99 31.09
N THR A 38 20.90 -8.57 32.11
CA THR A 38 20.30 -9.92 32.02
C THR A 38 19.14 -9.94 31.01
N ALA A 39 18.27 -8.93 31.03
CA ALA A 39 17.17 -8.79 30.08
C ALA A 39 17.67 -8.67 28.63
N LEU A 40 18.74 -7.88 28.40
CA LEU A 40 19.35 -7.76 27.08
C LEU A 40 19.94 -9.08 26.60
N VAL A 41 20.64 -9.83 27.47
CA VAL A 41 21.18 -11.14 27.13
C VAL A 41 20.06 -12.11 26.77
N VAL A 42 18.99 -12.20 27.57
CA VAL A 42 17.84 -13.07 27.27
C VAL A 42 17.17 -12.66 25.96
N ALA A 43 17.00 -11.36 25.69
CA ALA A 43 16.42 -10.87 24.45
C ALA A 43 17.31 -11.14 23.21
N VAL A 44 18.63 -11.06 23.35
CA VAL A 44 19.58 -11.41 22.27
C VAL A 44 19.59 -12.92 22.05
N VAL A 45 19.63 -13.72 23.12
CA VAL A 45 19.55 -15.18 23.03
C VAL A 45 18.24 -15.59 22.38
N ALA A 46 17.10 -15.01 22.76
CA ALA A 46 15.81 -15.27 22.12
C ALA A 46 15.85 -14.95 20.62
N ARG A 47 16.38 -13.79 20.23
CA ARG A 47 16.55 -13.39 18.82
C ARG A 47 17.52 -14.28 18.04
N LYS A 48 18.53 -14.85 18.70
CA LYS A 48 19.47 -15.83 18.11
C LYS A 48 18.94 -17.26 18.14
N SER A 49 17.99 -17.57 19.03
CA SER A 49 17.34 -18.88 19.18
C SER A 49 16.07 -19.04 18.35
N GLU A 50 15.52 -17.93 17.84
CA GLU A 50 14.71 -17.94 16.63
C GLU A 50 15.60 -18.37 15.47
N LEU A 51 15.78 -19.70 15.34
CA LEU A 51 16.52 -20.40 14.29
C LEU A 51 16.56 -19.59 12.99
N THR A 52 17.78 -19.35 12.47
CA THR A 52 17.93 -18.63 11.21
C THR A 52 17.08 -19.30 10.12
N ARG A 53 16.48 -18.49 9.24
CA ARG A 53 15.49 -18.94 8.22
C ARG A 53 15.96 -20.14 7.38
N ALA A 54 17.28 -20.28 7.20
CA ALA A 54 17.93 -21.40 6.52
C ALA A 54 17.96 -22.70 7.36
N GLU A 55 18.30 -22.63 8.65
CA GLU A 55 18.29 -23.79 9.57
C GLU A 55 16.87 -24.35 9.73
N LYS A 56 15.86 -23.48 9.79
CA LYS A 56 14.45 -23.90 9.83
C LYS A 56 14.05 -24.67 8.57
N HIS A 57 14.52 -24.25 7.39
CA HIS A 57 14.25 -24.94 6.13
C HIS A 57 14.94 -26.31 6.08
N VAL A 58 16.19 -26.41 6.55
CA VAL A 58 16.94 -27.68 6.63
C VAL A 58 16.32 -28.62 7.66
N HIS A 59 15.92 -28.12 8.83
CA HIS A 59 15.25 -28.92 9.86
C HIS A 59 13.87 -29.40 9.39
N ASN A 60 13.11 -28.55 8.69
CA ASN A 60 11.82 -28.96 8.12
C ASN A 60 11.99 -30.06 7.06
N PHE A 61 12.95 -29.91 6.15
CA PHE A 61 13.25 -30.93 5.15
C PHE A 61 13.74 -32.25 5.77
N MET A 62 14.60 -32.17 6.78
CA MET A 62 15.08 -33.35 7.50
C MET A 62 13.95 -34.04 8.28
N MET A 63 13.11 -33.27 8.95
CA MET A 63 11.94 -33.77 9.68
C MET A 63 10.94 -34.43 8.73
N ASP A 64 10.63 -33.83 7.58
CA ASP A 64 9.74 -34.37 6.55
C ASP A 64 10.28 -35.69 5.99
N THR A 65 11.59 -35.74 5.69
CA THR A 65 12.25 -36.94 5.20
C THR A 65 12.19 -38.08 6.23
N GLN A 66 12.41 -37.77 7.52
CA GLN A 66 12.30 -38.77 8.58
C GLN A 66 10.85 -39.21 8.84
N LEU A 67 9.90 -38.28 8.81
CA LEU A 67 8.48 -38.58 9.01
C LEU A 67 7.97 -39.51 7.91
N TYR A 68 8.33 -39.24 6.66
CA TYR A 68 7.95 -40.07 5.52
C TYR A 68 8.54 -41.48 5.61
N LYS A 69 9.81 -41.62 6.03
CA LYS A 69 10.43 -42.92 6.31
C LYS A 69 9.71 -43.67 7.44
N LYS A 70 9.35 -42.99 8.53
CA LYS A 70 8.61 -43.57 9.65
C LYS A 70 7.21 -44.03 9.23
N ILE A 71 6.49 -43.23 8.44
CA ILE A 71 5.15 -43.60 7.92
C ILE A 71 5.24 -44.88 7.10
N LYS A 72 6.21 -45.00 6.18
CA LYS A 72 6.42 -46.21 5.39
C LYS A 72 6.71 -47.43 6.26
N ASN A 73 7.58 -47.28 7.25
CA ASN A 73 7.95 -48.38 8.15
C ASN A 73 6.75 -48.82 9.02
N THR A 74 6.00 -47.88 9.59
CA THR A 74 4.80 -48.19 10.36
C THR A 74 3.72 -48.83 9.49
N ALA A 75 3.52 -48.37 8.26
CA ALA A 75 2.59 -48.99 7.31
C ALA A 75 2.99 -50.44 6.97
N ALA A 76 4.29 -50.71 6.78
CA ALA A 76 4.79 -52.07 6.60
C ALA A 76 4.50 -52.97 7.83
N ASN A 77 4.64 -52.43 9.04
CA ASN A 77 4.29 -53.16 10.27
C ASN A 77 2.78 -53.45 10.37
N VAL A 78 1.92 -52.52 9.95
CA VAL A 78 0.47 -52.76 9.86
C VAL A 78 0.17 -53.94 8.95
N LEU A 79 0.76 -53.98 7.75
CA LEU A 79 0.58 -55.09 6.80
C LEU A 79 1.12 -56.41 7.37
N ARG A 80 2.30 -56.38 7.98
CA ARG A 80 2.92 -57.55 8.62
C ARG A 80 2.03 -58.16 9.70
N GLU A 81 1.54 -57.35 10.64
CA GLU A 81 0.68 -57.85 11.72
C GLU A 81 -0.70 -58.29 11.18
N THR A 82 -1.24 -57.63 10.15
CA THR A 82 -2.48 -58.07 9.47
C THR A 82 -2.32 -59.46 8.87
N TRP A 83 -1.22 -59.70 8.15
CA TRP A 83 -0.90 -61.01 7.59
C TRP A 83 -0.71 -62.07 8.68
N LEU A 84 0.02 -61.75 9.75
CA LEU A 84 0.26 -62.68 10.87
C LEU A 84 -1.04 -63.04 11.61
N ILE A 85 -1.98 -62.11 11.76
CA ILE A 85 -3.32 -62.40 12.29
C ILE A 85 -4.05 -63.35 11.36
N TYR A 86 -4.07 -63.08 10.05
CA TYR A 86 -4.74 -63.94 9.06
C TYR A 86 -4.15 -65.36 9.07
N LYS A 87 -2.82 -65.48 9.04
CA LYS A 87 -2.12 -66.77 9.10
C LYS A 87 -2.52 -67.59 10.33
N ASN A 88 -2.45 -67.00 11.52
CA ASN A 88 -2.72 -67.72 12.78
C ASN A 88 -4.21 -67.97 13.06
N THR A 89 -5.12 -67.34 12.31
CA THR A 89 -6.57 -67.52 12.47
C THR A 89 -7.22 -68.36 11.37
N LYS A 90 -6.65 -68.38 10.15
CA LYS A 90 -7.26 -69.03 8.97
C LYS A 90 -6.41 -70.11 8.31
N LEU A 91 -5.08 -70.07 8.43
CA LEU A 91 -4.18 -71.04 7.77
C LEU A 91 -3.66 -72.16 8.68
N VAL A 92 -4.03 -72.18 9.96
CA VAL A 92 -3.56 -73.19 10.93
C VAL A 92 -4.74 -74.04 11.42
N LYS A 93 -4.55 -75.37 11.48
CA LYS A 93 -5.58 -76.35 11.89
C LYS A 93 -6.02 -76.21 13.35
N LYS A 94 -5.16 -75.69 14.24
CA LYS A 94 -5.46 -75.34 15.64
C LYS A 94 -5.09 -73.88 15.88
N ILE A 95 -6.01 -73.10 16.45
CA ILE A 95 -5.83 -71.67 16.66
C ILE A 95 -5.25 -71.41 18.05
N ASP A 96 -4.07 -70.79 18.09
CA ASP A 96 -3.47 -70.29 19.34
C ASP A 96 -3.99 -68.89 19.68
N HIS A 97 -5.03 -68.81 20.50
CA HIS A 97 -5.64 -67.54 20.91
C HIS A 97 -4.64 -66.56 21.56
N GLY A 98 -3.62 -67.06 22.27
CA GLY A 98 -2.57 -66.23 22.88
C GLY A 98 -1.73 -65.48 21.85
N ARG A 99 -1.30 -66.16 20.77
CA ARG A 99 -0.50 -65.55 19.69
C ARG A 99 -1.33 -64.56 18.87
N VAL A 100 -2.59 -64.90 18.61
CA VAL A 100 -3.54 -64.01 17.91
C VAL A 100 -3.74 -62.73 18.70
N ARG A 101 -3.97 -62.81 20.03
CA ARG A 101 -4.16 -61.62 20.88
C ARG A 101 -2.90 -60.74 20.92
N GLN A 102 -1.72 -61.34 20.87
CA GLN A 102 -0.46 -60.60 20.80
C GLN A 102 -0.30 -59.84 19.47
N HIS A 103 -0.58 -60.48 18.34
CA HIS A 103 -0.54 -59.82 17.03
C HIS A 103 -1.63 -58.76 16.87
N GLN A 104 -2.82 -58.98 17.43
CA GLN A 104 -3.88 -57.96 17.47
C GLN A 104 -3.47 -56.71 18.25
N ARG A 105 -2.80 -56.86 19.41
CA ARG A 105 -2.27 -55.71 20.16
C ARG A 105 -1.22 -54.93 19.37
N LYS A 106 -0.28 -55.64 18.74
CA LYS A 106 0.77 -55.02 17.89
C LYS A 106 0.16 -54.33 16.66
N PHE A 107 -0.82 -54.95 16.02
CA PHE A 107 -1.59 -54.35 14.93
C PHE A 107 -2.27 -53.06 15.37
N LEU A 108 -3.00 -53.09 16.49
CA LEU A 108 -3.70 -51.92 17.00
C LEU A 108 -2.73 -50.78 17.35
N GLN A 109 -1.57 -51.11 17.93
CA GLN A 109 -0.50 -50.13 18.20
C GLN A 109 0.04 -49.52 16.90
N ALA A 110 0.32 -50.34 15.87
CA ALA A 110 0.79 -49.86 14.59
C ALA A 110 -0.23 -48.94 13.89
N ILE A 111 -1.53 -49.24 13.99
CA ILE A 111 -2.62 -48.38 13.49
C ILE A 111 -2.65 -47.03 14.22
N HIS A 112 -2.55 -47.03 15.55
CA HIS A 112 -2.52 -45.78 16.33
C HIS A 112 -1.30 -44.93 15.99
N GLN A 113 -0.13 -45.55 15.85
CA GLN A 113 1.09 -44.88 15.42
C GLN A 113 0.93 -44.29 14.02
N LEU A 114 0.36 -45.04 13.07
CA LEU A 114 0.13 -44.55 11.70
C LEU A 114 -0.83 -43.36 11.68
N ARG A 115 -1.90 -43.39 12.49
CA ARG A 115 -2.84 -42.27 12.62
C ARG A 115 -2.16 -41.03 13.21
N ARG A 116 -1.34 -41.19 14.24
CA ARG A 116 -0.56 -40.10 14.83
C ARG A 116 0.39 -39.48 13.79
N LEU A 117 1.16 -40.30 13.08
CA LEU A 117 2.07 -39.83 12.03
C LEU A 117 1.32 -39.12 10.89
N LYS A 118 0.13 -39.61 10.50
CA LYS A 118 -0.73 -38.94 9.51
C LYS A 118 -1.28 -37.59 9.98
N MET A 119 -1.55 -37.45 11.28
CA MET A 119 -1.96 -36.17 11.87
C MET A 119 -0.78 -35.19 11.95
N GLU A 120 0.40 -35.65 12.35
CA GLU A 120 1.63 -34.84 12.34
C GLU A 120 1.98 -34.38 10.92
N GLN A 121 1.86 -35.26 9.92
CA GLN A 121 2.06 -34.90 8.51
C GLN A 121 1.08 -33.80 8.04
N ARG A 122 -0.21 -33.93 8.38
CA ARG A 122 -1.22 -32.91 8.04
C ARG A 122 -0.91 -31.55 8.64
N LYS A 123 -0.49 -31.50 9.91
CA LYS A 123 -0.09 -30.25 10.57
C LYS A 123 1.06 -29.54 9.83
N LEU A 124 2.05 -30.30 9.38
CA LEU A 124 3.18 -29.74 8.60
C LEU A 124 2.71 -29.22 7.23
N THR A 125 1.83 -29.95 6.56
CA THR A 125 1.21 -29.51 5.30
C THR A 125 0.37 -28.25 5.48
N ASP A 126 -0.45 -28.16 6.53
CA ASP A 126 -1.28 -26.98 6.81
C ASP A 126 -0.43 -25.74 7.14
N GLN A 127 0.69 -25.91 7.85
CA GLN A 127 1.66 -24.84 8.08
C GLN A 127 2.34 -24.35 6.79
N ALA A 128 2.66 -25.26 5.86
CA ALA A 128 3.20 -24.87 4.55
C ALA A 128 2.14 -24.14 3.69
N ASN A 129 0.89 -24.61 3.72
CA ASN A 129 -0.22 -24.01 2.97
C ASN A 129 -0.56 -22.60 3.47
N THR A 130 -0.58 -22.36 4.79
CA THR A 130 -0.85 -21.01 5.34
C THR A 130 0.17 -19.97 4.89
N VAL A 131 1.45 -20.33 4.82
CA VAL A 131 2.51 -19.44 4.30
C VAL A 131 2.37 -19.22 2.79
N ALA A 132 2.03 -20.26 2.02
CA ALA A 132 1.80 -20.15 0.59
C ALA A 132 0.57 -19.30 0.27
N ASP A 133 -0.51 -19.44 1.03
CA ASP A 133 -1.73 -18.65 0.85
C ASP A 133 -1.51 -17.19 1.23
N LEU A 134 -0.70 -16.90 2.25
CA LEU A 134 -0.28 -15.53 2.57
C LEU A 134 0.49 -14.88 1.42
N ALA A 135 1.41 -15.62 0.78
CA ALA A 135 2.15 -15.14 -0.39
C ALA A 135 1.21 -14.87 -1.59
N LYS A 136 0.22 -15.73 -1.82
CA LYS A 136 -0.81 -15.50 -2.84
C LYS A 136 -1.63 -14.25 -2.54
N THR A 137 -2.06 -14.05 -1.29
CA THR A 137 -2.79 -12.85 -0.86
C THR A 137 -1.96 -11.59 -1.09
N GLN A 138 -0.65 -11.61 -0.82
CA GLN A 138 0.23 -10.48 -1.12
C GLN A 138 0.31 -10.19 -2.62
N ASN A 139 0.44 -11.21 -3.48
CA ASN A 139 0.46 -11.00 -4.93
C ASN A 139 -0.86 -10.42 -5.45
N MET A 140 -2.01 -10.99 -5.03
CA MET A 140 -3.32 -10.46 -5.41
C MET A 140 -3.53 -9.02 -4.94
N MET A 141 -3.05 -8.68 -3.72
CA MET A 141 -3.12 -7.33 -3.19
C MET A 141 -2.27 -6.35 -4.01
N TYR A 142 -1.07 -6.77 -4.43
CA TYR A 142 -0.21 -5.95 -5.27
C TYR A 142 -0.86 -5.64 -6.62
N ASP A 143 -1.44 -6.65 -7.28
CA ASP A 143 -2.15 -6.47 -8.55
C ASP A 143 -3.36 -5.52 -8.40
N LEU A 144 -4.14 -5.65 -7.32
CA LEU A 144 -5.25 -4.75 -7.04
C LEU A 144 -4.79 -3.31 -6.80
N VAL A 145 -3.68 -3.11 -6.08
CA VAL A 145 -3.11 -1.77 -5.84
C VAL A 145 -2.63 -1.15 -7.15
N LEU A 146 -2.00 -1.92 -8.03
CA LEU A 146 -1.60 -1.45 -9.35
C LEU A 146 -2.81 -1.01 -10.18
N ASP A 147 -3.88 -1.82 -10.20
CA ASP A 147 -5.11 -1.47 -10.91
C ASP A 147 -5.76 -0.20 -10.34
N LEU A 148 -5.76 -0.04 -9.01
CA LEU A 148 -6.25 1.18 -8.36
C LEU A 148 -5.41 2.39 -8.73
N GLN A 149 -4.08 2.30 -8.68
CA GLN A 149 -3.19 3.39 -9.09
C GLN A 149 -3.40 3.78 -10.55
N HIS A 150 -3.61 2.80 -11.44
CA HIS A 150 -3.92 3.06 -12.83
C HIS A 150 -5.23 3.84 -12.98
N ARG A 151 -6.28 3.44 -12.25
CA ARG A 151 -7.57 4.16 -12.25
C ARG A 151 -7.46 5.55 -11.64
N THR A 152 -6.71 5.72 -10.56
CA THR A 152 -6.44 7.05 -9.96
C THR A 152 -5.71 7.95 -10.95
N GLY A 153 -4.69 7.45 -11.65
CA GLY A 153 -3.98 8.24 -12.66
C GLY A 153 -4.85 8.63 -13.85
N GLU A 154 -5.79 7.77 -14.25
CA GLU A 154 -6.79 8.10 -15.27
C GLU A 154 -7.78 9.17 -14.78
N LEU A 155 -8.20 9.10 -13.52
CA LEU A 155 -9.05 10.12 -12.92
C LEU A 155 -8.34 11.48 -12.81
N ASP A 156 -7.07 11.50 -12.40
CA ASP A 156 -6.26 12.73 -12.35
C ASP A 156 -6.16 13.39 -13.73
N ARG A 157 -5.92 12.61 -14.79
CA ARG A 157 -5.89 13.15 -16.17
C ARG A 157 -7.22 13.79 -16.56
N ARG A 158 -8.34 13.17 -16.17
CA ARG A 158 -9.67 13.72 -16.44
C ARG A 158 -9.93 15.00 -15.63
N ILE A 159 -9.45 15.07 -14.39
CA ILE A 159 -9.55 16.27 -13.56
C ILE A 159 -8.76 17.42 -14.21
N VAL A 160 -7.50 17.18 -14.61
CA VAL A 160 -6.69 18.19 -15.30
C VAL A 160 -7.36 18.66 -16.59
N ALA A 161 -7.89 17.74 -17.40
CA ALA A 161 -8.62 18.11 -18.62
C ALA A 161 -9.88 18.94 -18.32
N LEU A 162 -10.59 18.66 -17.22
CA LEU A 162 -11.73 19.46 -16.79
C LEU A 162 -11.30 20.85 -16.31
N GLU A 163 -10.20 20.95 -15.56
CA GLU A 163 -9.61 22.22 -15.13
C GLU A 163 -9.24 23.09 -16.35
N GLU A 164 -8.57 22.53 -17.36
CA GLU A 164 -8.23 23.27 -18.59
C GLU A 164 -9.47 23.78 -19.35
N LYS A 165 -10.55 22.98 -19.39
CA LYS A 165 -11.82 23.41 -20.00
C LYS A 165 -12.47 24.54 -19.19
N LEU A 166 -12.37 24.48 -17.87
CA LEU A 166 -12.88 25.51 -16.97
C LEU A 166 -12.11 26.83 -17.15
N ASP A 167 -10.78 26.78 -17.23
CA ASP A 167 -9.93 27.94 -17.52
C ASP A 167 -10.25 28.55 -18.90
N SER A 168 -10.47 27.71 -19.91
CA SER A 168 -10.88 28.17 -21.24
C SER A 168 -12.21 28.92 -21.21
N ILE A 169 -13.19 28.43 -20.43
CA ILE A 169 -14.48 29.10 -20.22
C ILE A 169 -14.27 30.42 -19.48
N LEU A 170 -13.45 30.42 -18.42
CA LEU A 170 -13.16 31.62 -17.64
C LEU A 170 -12.56 32.74 -18.51
N ILE A 171 -11.57 32.41 -19.35
CA ILE A 171 -10.97 33.34 -20.30
C ILE A 171 -12.02 33.85 -21.30
N GLY A 172 -12.85 32.96 -21.85
CA GLY A 172 -13.93 33.33 -22.74
C GLY A 172 -14.88 34.35 -22.10
N VAL A 173 -15.33 34.09 -20.87
CA VAL A 173 -16.21 34.99 -20.10
C VAL A 173 -15.52 36.33 -19.80
N GLN A 174 -14.23 36.35 -19.49
CA GLN A 174 -13.48 37.60 -19.27
C GLN A 174 -13.29 38.42 -20.56
N SER A 175 -13.18 37.75 -21.72
CA SER A 175 -13.03 38.43 -23.01
C SER A 175 -14.35 38.98 -23.58
N LEU A 176 -15.49 38.39 -23.19
CA LEU A 176 -16.83 38.79 -23.61
C LEU A 176 -17.14 40.29 -23.45
N PRO A 177 -16.93 40.94 -22.28
CA PRO A 177 -17.22 42.36 -22.11
C PRO A 177 -16.36 43.26 -23.01
N VAL A 178 -15.12 42.86 -23.30
CA VAL A 178 -14.23 43.60 -24.22
C VAL A 178 -14.79 43.55 -25.63
N VAL A 179 -15.14 42.35 -26.12
CA VAL A 179 -15.72 42.19 -27.46
C VAL A 179 -17.07 42.90 -27.58
N LEU A 180 -17.91 42.83 -26.54
CA LEU A 180 -19.19 43.53 -26.48
C LEU A 180 -18.99 45.06 -26.54
N SER A 181 -18.02 45.60 -25.80
CA SER A 181 -17.71 47.04 -25.82
C SER A 181 -17.22 47.49 -27.21
N GLN A 182 -16.40 46.67 -27.88
CA GLN A 182 -15.93 46.94 -29.24
C GLN A 182 -17.07 46.88 -30.26
N ALA A 183 -17.99 45.93 -30.14
CA ALA A 183 -19.15 45.81 -31.01
C ALA A 183 -20.12 46.99 -30.84
N ILE A 184 -20.36 47.43 -29.59
CA ILE A 184 -21.18 48.62 -29.29
C ILE A 184 -20.51 49.88 -29.87
N ALA A 185 -19.21 50.06 -29.66
CA ALA A 185 -18.48 51.20 -30.20
C ALA A 185 -18.51 51.22 -31.74
N LYS A 186 -18.39 50.05 -32.38
CA LYS A 186 -18.49 49.91 -33.83
C LYS A 186 -19.89 50.24 -34.33
N LEU A 187 -20.95 49.72 -33.69
CA LEU A 187 -22.33 50.02 -34.04
C LEU A 187 -22.64 51.52 -33.89
N GLN A 188 -22.13 52.16 -32.84
CA GLN A 188 -22.31 53.59 -32.61
C GLN A 188 -21.58 54.42 -33.68
N LYS A 189 -20.39 53.99 -34.11
CA LYS A 189 -19.63 54.62 -35.18
C LYS A 189 -20.33 54.47 -36.54
N ASP A 190 -20.79 53.26 -36.86
CA ASP A 190 -21.53 52.98 -38.09
C ASP A 190 -22.86 53.77 -38.15
N PHE A 191 -23.55 53.95 -37.01
CA PHE A 191 -24.76 54.76 -36.92
C PHE A 191 -24.49 56.27 -37.08
N LEU A 192 -23.37 56.75 -36.52
CA LEU A 192 -22.91 58.13 -36.70
C LEU A 192 -22.50 58.39 -38.16
N ASP A 193 -21.85 57.44 -38.80
CA ASP A 193 -21.46 57.54 -40.22
C ASP A 193 -22.71 57.48 -41.14
N ASP A 194 -23.73 56.67 -40.84
CA ASP A 194 -25.02 56.67 -41.56
C ASP A 194 -25.77 58.01 -41.38
N LEU A 195 -25.78 58.56 -40.16
CA LEU A 195 -26.38 59.86 -39.88
C LEU A 195 -25.63 61.00 -40.59
N ALA A 196 -24.30 60.97 -40.59
CA ALA A 196 -23.46 61.92 -41.34
C ALA A 196 -23.74 61.84 -42.85
N CYS A 197 -23.90 60.64 -43.42
CA CYS A 197 -24.32 60.44 -44.80
C CYS A 197 -25.73 61.03 -45.07
N ARG A 198 -26.70 60.83 -44.17
CA ARG A 198 -28.05 61.43 -44.31
C ARG A 198 -28.07 62.94 -44.15
N VAL A 199 -27.26 63.50 -43.26
CA VAL A 199 -27.13 64.96 -43.09
C VAL A 199 -26.44 65.56 -44.31
N HIS A 200 -25.43 64.89 -44.87
CA HIS A 200 -24.86 65.29 -46.17
C HIS A 200 -25.90 65.26 -47.29
N PHE A 201 -26.74 64.21 -47.34
CA PHE A 201 -27.81 64.09 -48.32
C PHE A 201 -28.88 65.19 -48.17
N LEU A 202 -29.31 65.48 -46.94
CA LEU A 202 -30.24 66.58 -46.63
C LEU A 202 -29.62 67.96 -46.89
N SER A 203 -28.32 68.13 -46.64
CA SER A 203 -27.61 69.37 -46.97
C SER A 203 -27.47 69.56 -48.48
N SER A 204 -27.33 68.50 -49.27
CA SER A 204 -27.40 68.57 -50.73
C SER A 204 -28.82 68.83 -51.25
N SER A 205 -29.86 68.33 -50.56
CA SER A 205 -31.25 68.66 -50.88
C SER A 205 -31.63 70.10 -50.51
N LEU A 206 -31.18 70.64 -49.37
CA LEU A 206 -31.37 72.06 -49.02
C LEU A 206 -30.58 73.00 -49.94
N SER A 207 -29.43 72.56 -50.47
CA SER A 207 -28.71 73.31 -51.50
C SER A 207 -29.44 73.35 -52.85
N SER A 208 -30.45 72.50 -53.08
CA SER A 208 -31.26 72.50 -54.30
C SER A 208 -32.42 73.51 -54.24
N GLU A 209 -32.85 73.96 -53.05
CA GLU A 209 -33.89 75.00 -52.91
C GLU A 209 -33.32 76.41 -52.67
N SER A 210 -32.03 76.55 -52.30
CA SER A 210 -31.40 77.87 -52.04
C SER A 210 -30.52 78.42 -53.18
N LYS A 211 -30.57 77.85 -54.40
CA LYS A 211 -29.78 78.32 -55.57
C LYS A 211 -30.63 78.69 -56.79
N SER A 212 -31.84 79.21 -56.60
CA SER A 212 -32.56 79.95 -57.66
C SER A 212 -32.43 81.48 -57.52
N CYS A 213 -31.88 81.99 -56.41
CA CYS A 213 -31.54 83.41 -56.27
C CYS A 213 -30.05 83.55 -55.93
N VAL A 214 -29.39 84.49 -56.61
CA VAL A 214 -27.96 84.85 -56.51
C VAL A 214 -27.01 83.95 -57.33
N VAL A 215 -27.24 83.95 -58.64
CA VAL A 215 -26.16 83.84 -59.62
C VAL A 215 -25.41 85.15 -59.66
N SER A 216 -24.07 85.06 -59.68
CA SER A 216 -23.10 86.05 -60.20
C SER A 216 -22.14 86.63 -59.15
N PHE A 217 -20.87 86.67 -59.54
CA PHE A 217 -19.72 87.31 -58.88
C PHE A 217 -19.23 86.58 -57.61
N ALA A 218 -17.97 86.20 -57.45
CA ALA A 218 -16.76 86.70 -58.05
C ALA A 218 -15.63 85.66 -57.96
N ALA A 219 -14.86 85.57 -59.05
CA ALA A 219 -13.49 85.06 -59.07
C ALA A 219 -12.58 86.25 -59.46
N CYS A 220 -11.56 86.52 -58.64
CA CYS A 220 -10.27 87.18 -58.91
C CYS A 220 -9.75 87.72 -57.56
N ALA A 221 -8.73 87.11 -56.97
CA ALA A 221 -7.29 87.31 -57.24
C ALA A 221 -6.67 88.24 -56.17
N GLU A 222 -5.87 87.64 -55.27
CA GLU A 222 -4.59 88.05 -54.63
C GLU A 222 -4.20 89.55 -54.47
N PRO A 223 -3.17 89.93 -53.65
CA PRO A 223 -2.44 89.20 -52.59
C PRO A 223 -2.02 90.08 -51.35
N LEU A 224 -1.20 89.47 -50.46
CA LEU A 224 -0.06 90.06 -49.72
C LEU A 224 -0.19 90.56 -48.25
N THR A 225 0.83 90.13 -47.49
CA THR A 225 1.53 90.74 -46.31
C THR A 225 1.02 90.57 -44.86
N ARG A 226 1.89 89.89 -44.08
CA ARG A 226 2.22 89.92 -42.62
C ARG A 226 2.25 91.33 -41.97
N PRO A 227 2.61 91.52 -40.67
CA PRO A 227 2.61 90.66 -39.45
C PRO A 227 2.00 91.38 -38.21
N HIS A 228 1.87 90.70 -37.05
CA HIS A 228 2.50 91.06 -35.75
C HIS A 228 1.86 90.36 -34.54
N ILE A 229 2.77 89.81 -33.70
CA ILE A 229 2.69 89.43 -32.28
C ILE A 229 1.84 88.21 -31.92
#